data_AF-A0A1W9J7I7-F1
#
_entry.id   AF-A0A1W9J7I7-F1
#
_cell.length_a   1.000
_cell.length_b   1.000
_cell.length_c   1.000
_cell.angle_alpha   90.00
_cell.angle_beta   90.00
_cell.angle_gamma   90.00
#
_symmetry.space_group_name_H-M   'P 1'
#
loop_
_entity.id
_entity.type
_entity.pdbx_description
1 polymer ?
#
loop_
_entity_poly.entity_id
_entity_poly.type
_entity_poly.pdbx_seq_one_letter_code
_entity_poly.pdbx_strand_id
1 'polypeptide(L)'
;MMNTSMGKKAGIVLASAFGLALFSAGPLVLTASAEEVPQGFKKGELAPEPAADMIEAGKRVYFTKCVWCHGVDGAGDGPGADRLWPRPRNFNQGTFKIRHTASGELPLFDAKKPTPGQNDLYETVTHGLPGSAMPSWEGILTEEQRLQVLSFVTTQLVKDRKFTDKQSESQTILQLADLKPKEATEESKKRGSELIVEKKCVECHGMEGRGDGNAFNLKDDWGFSIQPANWHKCWNFRGSRQDPYNVKNIFRTFSTGVNGTPMPSFADSTSIDDRWDIANFVNSLCERDQEGNPLSIDPQTDKPKVNFVLPSNPVEGEIPMDMENEAWQKTQKRLIAMGGQITHKPRNFVNRIDDLWVRSLYNEKSIVYLIEWDDRTKSVAEGKLPWAPTQVNIDVKEQDPKTGEEGSIAAHQNNYAVYNDAVAIETPVKWQDLPAPIKPRYLFGSNEQYPVDIVKWEADGSLRAFKGTGWDKDFEERDSYEENLKVLKSEWKNGRWYVMIQRPVGNKKDQDYDEDTLFEMGKYIPTVFFAWDGHNGDAGRKMAVSAFYYTFMQPPTPREVYIYPFVIAGGIVLLEAWVLTRRANKRKGKTL
;
A
#
# COMPACT_ATOMS: atom_id res chain seq x y z
N MET A 1 -72.31 -1.99 2.16
CA MET A 1 -73.01 -1.00 1.32
C MET A 1 -72.11 -0.70 0.13
N MET A 2 -72.32 -1.44 -0.97
CA MET A 2 -72.83 -0.90 -2.25
C MET A 2 -71.96 0.25 -2.81
N ASN A 3 -71.05 0.03 -3.75
CA ASN A 3 -71.17 -0.24 -5.20
C ASN A 3 -70.94 1.03 -6.05
N THR A 4 -70.24 0.82 -7.17
CA THR A 4 -70.33 1.49 -8.49
C THR A 4 -69.66 2.85 -8.79
N SER A 5 -68.64 2.73 -9.68
CA SER A 5 -68.54 3.27 -11.06
C SER A 5 -68.04 4.70 -11.37
N MET A 6 -66.99 4.70 -12.22
CA MET A 6 -66.78 5.45 -13.49
C MET A 6 -67.30 6.89 -13.63
N GLY A 7 -66.44 7.77 -14.18
CA GLY A 7 -66.91 8.83 -15.08
C GLY A 7 -66.07 10.11 -15.19
N LYS A 8 -65.19 10.13 -16.20
CA LYS A 8 -64.70 11.24 -17.05
C LYS A 8 -65.27 12.68 -16.88
N LYS A 9 -64.34 13.64 -17.06
CA LYS A 9 -64.33 14.85 -17.94
C LYS A 9 -64.60 16.27 -17.37
N ALA A 10 -63.91 17.20 -18.05
CA ALA A 10 -64.03 18.67 -18.13
C ALA A 10 -63.35 19.47 -17.00
N GLY A 11 -62.50 20.48 -17.22
CA GLY A 11 -62.22 21.33 -18.38
C GLY A 11 -62.54 22.80 -18.00
N ILE A 12 -61.62 23.75 -18.21
CA ILE A 12 -61.75 25.24 -18.33
C ILE A 12 -60.33 25.85 -18.21
N VAL A 13 -59.83 26.88 -18.92
CA VAL A 13 -60.12 27.56 -20.21
C VAL A 13 -59.12 28.74 -20.36
N LEU A 14 -58.71 29.05 -21.62
CA LEU A 14 -58.12 30.30 -22.17
C LEU A 14 -56.73 30.78 -21.65
N ALA A 15 -55.81 31.34 -22.44
CA ALA A 15 -55.96 32.11 -23.67
C ALA A 15 -54.77 31.96 -24.66
N SER A 16 -55.11 32.19 -25.91
CA SER A 16 -54.34 32.20 -27.15
C SER A 16 -53.47 33.45 -27.35
N ALA A 17 -52.29 33.26 -27.96
CA ALA A 17 -51.69 34.24 -28.87
C ALA A 17 -50.94 33.50 -29.99
N PHE A 18 -51.55 33.49 -31.18
CA PHE A 18 -50.98 32.98 -32.42
C PHE A 18 -50.15 34.10 -33.07
N GLY A 19 -48.86 33.85 -33.27
CA GLY A 19 -48.02 34.59 -34.20
C GLY A 19 -47.47 33.60 -35.23
N LEU A 20 -47.98 33.65 -36.46
CA LEU A 20 -47.42 32.92 -37.60
C LEU A 20 -46.09 33.56 -38.00
N ALA A 21 -45.00 32.82 -37.89
CA ALA A 21 -43.79 33.04 -38.67
C ALA A 21 -43.45 31.73 -39.39
N LEU A 22 -43.53 31.78 -40.71
CA LEU A 22 -43.15 30.72 -41.65
C LEU A 22 -41.68 30.33 -41.42
N PHE A 23 -41.43 29.10 -40.99
CA PHE A 23 -40.11 28.48 -41.13
C PHE A 23 -40.19 27.41 -42.22
N SER A 24 -39.41 27.66 -43.27
CA SER A 24 -39.08 26.72 -44.33
C SER A 24 -38.53 25.43 -43.73
N ALA A 25 -39.09 24.29 -44.12
CA ALA A 25 -38.56 22.98 -43.78
C ALA A 25 -37.27 22.76 -44.60
N GLY A 26 -36.13 23.13 -44.02
CA GLY A 26 -34.82 22.65 -44.47
C GLY A 26 -34.55 21.27 -43.84
N PRO A 27 -33.86 20.36 -44.53
CA PRO A 27 -33.51 19.07 -43.95
C PRO A 27 -32.66 19.30 -42.70
N LEU A 28 -33.13 18.76 -41.57
CA LEU A 28 -32.36 18.68 -40.33
C LEU A 28 -31.20 17.72 -40.59
N VAL A 29 -30.07 18.27 -41.04
CA VAL A 29 -28.79 17.55 -41.02
C VAL A 29 -28.45 17.43 -39.54
N LEU A 30 -28.71 16.26 -38.95
CA LEU A 30 -28.00 15.85 -37.75
C LEU A 30 -26.53 15.77 -38.14
N THR A 31 -25.78 16.85 -37.90
CA THR A 31 -24.34 16.77 -37.81
C THR A 31 -24.06 15.89 -36.59
N ALA A 32 -23.68 14.63 -36.84
CA ALA A 32 -22.96 13.85 -35.85
C ALA A 32 -21.81 14.73 -35.37
N SER A 33 -21.82 15.10 -34.10
CA SER A 33 -20.64 15.66 -33.45
C SER A 33 -19.53 14.65 -33.71
N ALA A 34 -18.51 15.05 -34.47
CA ALA A 34 -17.27 14.33 -34.46
C ALA A 34 -16.82 14.32 -33.00
N GLU A 35 -16.69 13.15 -32.38
CA GLU A 35 -16.04 13.04 -31.08
C GLU A 35 -14.66 13.69 -31.20
N GLU A 36 -14.51 14.85 -30.56
CA GLU A 36 -13.23 15.53 -30.50
C GLU A 36 -12.28 14.64 -29.71
N VAL A 37 -11.14 14.31 -30.34
CA VAL A 37 -10.11 13.50 -29.69
C VAL A 37 -9.58 14.28 -28.48
N PRO A 38 -9.54 13.69 -27.27
CA PRO A 38 -9.16 14.43 -26.07
C PRO A 38 -7.74 14.97 -26.15
N GLN A 39 -7.46 16.09 -25.46
CA GLN A 39 -6.15 16.75 -25.55
C GLN A 39 -5.02 15.78 -25.16
N GLY A 40 -4.00 15.67 -26.02
CA GLY A 40 -2.85 14.77 -25.81
C GLY A 40 -3.04 13.36 -26.38
N PHE A 41 -4.21 13.07 -26.97
CA PHE A 41 -4.45 11.82 -27.68
C PHE A 41 -4.36 12.01 -29.21
N LYS A 42 -4.07 10.93 -29.92
CA LYS A 42 -4.14 10.84 -31.39
C LYS A 42 -4.83 9.55 -31.80
N LYS A 43 -5.54 9.56 -32.91
CA LYS A 43 -6.05 8.32 -33.51
C LYS A 43 -4.89 7.41 -33.91
N GLY A 44 -5.00 6.13 -33.58
CA GLY A 44 -4.10 5.07 -33.97
C GLY A 44 -4.79 4.06 -34.90
N GLU A 45 -4.01 3.10 -35.38
CA GLU A 45 -4.52 1.98 -36.18
C GLU A 45 -4.52 0.71 -35.36
N LEU A 46 -5.54 -0.13 -35.54
CA LEU A 46 -5.58 -1.45 -34.92
C LEU A 46 -4.40 -2.30 -35.39
N ALA A 47 -3.73 -2.97 -34.45
CA ALA A 47 -2.65 -3.89 -34.74
C ALA A 47 -3.14 -5.09 -35.59
N PRO A 48 -2.29 -5.67 -36.45
CA PRO A 48 -2.65 -6.85 -37.22
C PRO A 48 -2.82 -8.07 -36.30
N GLU A 49 -3.58 -9.05 -36.77
CA GLU A 49 -3.72 -10.32 -36.06
C GLU A 49 -2.37 -11.02 -35.88
N PRO A 50 -2.09 -11.61 -34.70
CA PRO A 50 -0.93 -12.47 -34.49
C PRO A 50 -0.93 -13.68 -35.43
N ALA A 51 0.26 -14.21 -35.71
CA ALA A 51 0.40 -15.42 -36.53
C ALA A 51 -0.10 -16.67 -35.78
N ALA A 52 -0.62 -17.66 -36.52
CA ALA A 52 -1.25 -18.86 -35.94
C ALA A 52 -0.28 -19.70 -35.09
N ASP A 53 1.00 -19.77 -35.49
CA ASP A 53 2.06 -20.44 -34.75
C ASP A 53 2.36 -19.75 -33.41
N MET A 54 2.34 -18.41 -33.37
CA MET A 54 2.48 -17.63 -32.14
C MET A 54 1.33 -17.91 -31.16
N ILE A 55 0.10 -18.00 -31.66
CA ILE A 55 -1.10 -18.32 -30.86
C ILE A 55 -1.00 -19.73 -30.27
N GLU A 56 -0.62 -20.73 -31.08
CA GLU A 56 -0.49 -22.11 -30.63
C GLU A 56 0.65 -22.29 -29.63
N ALA A 57 1.80 -21.65 -29.85
CA ALA A 57 2.90 -21.63 -28.88
C ALA A 57 2.47 -20.94 -27.57
N GLY A 58 1.72 -19.84 -27.68
CA GLY A 58 1.20 -19.08 -26.55
C GLY A 58 0.27 -19.88 -25.65
N LYS A 59 -0.55 -20.75 -26.24
CA LYS A 59 -1.41 -21.68 -25.49
C LYS A 59 -0.59 -22.53 -24.52
N ARG A 60 0.55 -23.07 -24.95
CA ARG A 60 1.42 -23.90 -24.10
C ARG A 60 1.98 -23.11 -22.92
N VAL A 61 2.41 -21.88 -23.16
CA VAL A 61 2.90 -20.98 -22.11
C VAL A 61 1.78 -20.68 -21.10
N TYR A 62 0.59 -20.35 -21.59
CA TYR A 62 -0.59 -20.03 -20.77
C TYR A 62 -0.94 -21.17 -19.80
N PHE A 63 -1.09 -22.38 -20.33
CA PHE A 63 -1.46 -23.55 -19.53
C PHE A 63 -0.34 -24.02 -18.58
N THR A 64 0.90 -23.59 -18.81
CA THR A 64 2.01 -23.88 -17.90
C THR A 64 2.10 -22.87 -16.76
N LYS A 65 1.82 -21.58 -17.04
CA LYS A 65 2.21 -20.47 -16.17
C LYS A 65 1.04 -19.60 -15.68
N CYS A 66 0.01 -19.41 -16.49
CA CYS A 66 -1.03 -18.39 -16.26
C CYS A 66 -2.35 -19.00 -15.75
N VAL A 67 -2.67 -20.23 -16.18
CA VAL A 67 -3.95 -20.92 -15.92
C VAL A 67 -4.29 -21.06 -14.42
N TRP A 68 -3.28 -21.19 -13.56
CA TRP A 68 -3.47 -21.38 -12.11
C TRP A 68 -4.15 -20.19 -11.43
N CYS A 69 -4.00 -19.00 -11.99
CA CYS A 69 -4.64 -17.78 -11.52
C CYS A 69 -5.78 -17.35 -12.44
N HIS A 70 -5.55 -17.34 -13.77
CA HIS A 70 -6.50 -16.79 -14.73
C HIS A 70 -7.57 -17.78 -15.21
N GLY A 71 -7.47 -19.07 -14.87
CA GLY A 71 -8.46 -20.09 -15.23
C GLY A 71 -8.24 -20.68 -16.61
N VAL A 72 -8.90 -21.81 -16.90
CA VAL A 72 -8.79 -22.50 -18.21
C VAL A 72 -9.36 -21.63 -19.33
N ASP A 73 -10.45 -20.93 -19.04
CA ASP A 73 -11.16 -20.07 -19.97
C ASP A 73 -10.73 -18.60 -19.91
N GLY A 74 -9.73 -18.26 -19.10
CA GLY A 74 -9.33 -16.86 -18.89
C GLY A 74 -10.29 -16.03 -18.05
N ALA A 75 -11.23 -16.66 -17.34
CA ALA A 75 -12.27 -15.96 -16.58
C ALA A 75 -11.80 -15.39 -15.22
N GLY A 76 -10.51 -15.50 -14.88
CA GLY A 76 -9.98 -15.04 -13.61
C GLY A 76 -10.33 -15.97 -12.44
N ASP A 77 -10.66 -17.22 -12.75
CA ASP A 77 -11.22 -18.24 -11.88
C ASP A 77 -10.33 -19.49 -11.75
N GLY A 78 -9.01 -19.30 -11.88
CA GLY A 78 -8.05 -20.38 -11.63
C GLY A 78 -8.10 -20.90 -10.18
N PRO A 79 -7.56 -22.09 -9.90
CA PRO A 79 -7.55 -22.68 -8.54
C PRO A 79 -6.98 -21.79 -7.44
N GLY A 80 -6.09 -20.86 -7.78
CA GLY A 80 -5.51 -19.90 -6.84
C GLY A 80 -6.35 -18.62 -6.64
N ALA A 81 -7.29 -18.31 -7.54
CA ALA A 81 -7.88 -16.98 -7.67
C ALA A 81 -8.66 -16.51 -6.44
N ASP A 82 -9.29 -17.41 -5.68
CA ASP A 82 -10.06 -17.06 -4.49
C ASP A 82 -9.18 -16.58 -3.32
N ARG A 83 -7.90 -16.93 -3.31
CA ARG A 83 -6.94 -16.53 -2.27
C ARG A 83 -6.13 -15.30 -2.63
N LEU A 84 -6.43 -14.65 -3.76
CA LEU A 84 -5.65 -13.53 -4.26
C LEU A 84 -6.46 -12.25 -4.19
N TRP A 85 -5.83 -11.22 -3.63
CA TRP A 85 -6.36 -9.87 -3.59
C TRP A 85 -5.35 -8.89 -4.18
N PRO A 86 -5.74 -8.08 -5.18
CA PRO A 86 -6.98 -8.16 -5.97
C PRO A 86 -7.08 -9.48 -6.75
N ARG A 87 -8.29 -9.82 -7.22
CA ARG A 87 -8.51 -11.02 -8.04
C ARG A 87 -7.76 -10.98 -9.38
N PRO A 88 -7.38 -12.14 -9.93
CA PRO A 88 -6.86 -12.24 -11.30
C PRO A 88 -7.83 -11.68 -12.32
N ARG A 89 -7.30 -11.08 -13.39
CA ARG A 89 -8.11 -10.49 -14.47
C ARG A 89 -8.92 -11.57 -15.19
N ASN A 90 -10.21 -11.32 -15.34
CA ASN A 90 -11.07 -11.96 -16.33
C ASN A 90 -10.82 -11.31 -17.71
N PHE A 91 -10.38 -12.10 -18.69
CA PHE A 91 -10.05 -11.64 -20.04
C PHE A 91 -11.25 -11.61 -20.99
N ASN A 92 -12.33 -12.36 -20.71
CA ASN A 92 -13.44 -12.58 -21.64
C ASN A 92 -14.03 -11.28 -22.19
N GLN A 93 -14.20 -10.28 -21.32
CA GLN A 93 -14.80 -8.98 -21.67
C GLN A 93 -13.85 -8.01 -22.40
N GLY A 94 -12.55 -8.32 -22.49
CA GLY A 94 -11.56 -7.40 -23.04
C GLY A 94 -11.35 -6.14 -22.20
N THR A 95 -11.70 -6.17 -20.91
CA THR A 95 -11.62 -5.02 -20.01
C THR A 95 -10.28 -5.00 -19.27
N PHE A 96 -9.32 -4.20 -19.75
CA PHE A 96 -7.97 -4.11 -19.17
C PHE A 96 -7.72 -2.80 -18.43
N LYS A 97 -7.07 -2.89 -17.26
CA LYS A 97 -6.87 -1.74 -16.36
C LYS A 97 -5.77 -0.79 -16.82
N ILE A 98 -4.63 -1.32 -17.27
CA ILE A 98 -3.42 -0.54 -17.57
C ILE A 98 -3.28 -0.38 -19.06
N ARG A 99 -3.40 0.87 -19.53
CA ARG A 99 -3.53 1.21 -20.96
C ARG A 99 -2.95 2.59 -21.27
N HIS A 100 -2.56 2.78 -22.52
CA HIS A 100 -2.32 4.07 -23.16
C HIS A 100 -3.42 4.47 -24.15
N THR A 101 -4.53 3.73 -24.19
CA THR A 101 -5.72 4.05 -25.02
C THR A 101 -6.78 4.82 -24.22
N ALA A 102 -7.73 5.46 -24.91
CA ALA A 102 -8.82 6.19 -24.27
C ALA A 102 -9.70 5.26 -23.43
N SER A 103 -10.43 5.80 -22.46
CA SER A 103 -11.30 5.01 -21.58
C SER A 103 -12.29 4.15 -22.39
N GLY A 104 -12.47 2.89 -22.00
CA GLY A 104 -13.31 1.92 -22.73
C GLY A 104 -12.63 1.17 -23.89
N GLU A 105 -11.59 1.73 -24.51
CA GLU A 105 -10.87 1.08 -25.61
C GLU A 105 -9.95 -0.06 -25.13
N LEU A 106 -9.68 -1.02 -26.02
CA LEU A 106 -8.74 -2.12 -25.79
C LEU A 106 -7.30 -1.61 -25.55
N PRO A 107 -6.47 -2.32 -24.77
CA PRO A 107 -5.05 -2.01 -24.61
C PRO A 107 -4.27 -2.13 -25.92
N LEU A 108 -3.12 -1.46 -26.01
CA LEU A 108 -2.19 -1.69 -27.11
C LEU A 108 -1.54 -3.06 -27.00
N PHE A 109 -1.54 -3.80 -28.11
CA PHE A 109 -0.76 -5.03 -28.26
C PHE A 109 -0.43 -5.28 -29.73
N ASP A 110 0.86 -5.27 -30.06
CA ASP A 110 1.37 -5.66 -31.38
C ASP A 110 2.46 -6.73 -31.19
N ALA A 111 2.17 -7.95 -31.63
CA ALA A 111 3.09 -9.08 -31.55
C ALA A 111 4.19 -9.03 -32.62
N LYS A 112 3.96 -8.34 -33.75
CA LYS A 112 4.90 -8.26 -34.88
C LYS A 112 5.88 -7.11 -34.73
N LYS A 113 5.42 -6.00 -34.14
CA LYS A 113 6.23 -4.81 -33.91
C LYS A 113 6.07 -4.31 -32.47
N PRO A 114 6.52 -5.09 -31.47
CA PRO A 114 6.49 -4.64 -30.09
C PRO A 114 7.34 -3.38 -29.95
N THR A 115 6.70 -2.28 -29.56
CA THR A 115 7.36 -0.99 -29.35
C THR A 115 7.36 -0.69 -27.85
N PRO A 116 8.54 -0.56 -27.21
CA PRO A 116 8.64 -0.23 -25.79
C PRO A 116 7.82 1.01 -25.43
N GLY A 117 7.05 0.92 -24.35
CA GLY A 117 6.17 2.02 -23.91
C GLY A 117 4.93 2.25 -24.80
N GLN A 118 4.70 1.41 -25.82
CA GLN A 118 3.52 1.44 -26.70
C GLN A 118 2.94 0.03 -26.91
N ASN A 119 3.15 -0.87 -25.95
CA ASN A 119 2.66 -2.25 -25.98
C ASN A 119 2.15 -2.67 -24.58
N ASP A 120 1.01 -2.11 -24.19
CA ASP A 120 0.45 -2.17 -22.83
C ASP A 120 0.42 -3.58 -22.22
N LEU A 121 -0.06 -4.56 -22.99
CA LEU A 121 -0.17 -5.94 -22.51
C LEU A 121 1.20 -6.59 -22.35
N TYR A 122 2.12 -6.32 -23.27
CA TYR A 122 3.49 -6.83 -23.19
C TYR A 122 4.21 -6.28 -21.96
N GLU A 123 4.12 -4.98 -21.70
CA GLU A 123 4.72 -4.36 -20.51
C GLU A 123 4.07 -4.89 -19.23
N THR A 124 2.74 -5.09 -19.23
CA THR A 124 2.01 -5.65 -18.09
C THR A 124 2.47 -7.06 -17.74
N VAL A 125 2.70 -7.94 -18.73
CA VAL A 125 3.22 -9.29 -18.46
C VAL A 125 4.71 -9.25 -18.14
N THR A 126 5.46 -8.41 -18.84
CA THR A 126 6.92 -8.27 -18.64
C THR A 126 7.23 -7.87 -17.21
N HIS A 127 6.62 -6.80 -16.73
CA HIS A 127 6.88 -6.29 -15.40
C HIS A 127 5.95 -6.90 -14.34
N GLY A 128 4.73 -7.32 -14.68
CA GLY A 128 3.72 -7.70 -13.69
C GLY A 128 2.98 -6.48 -13.14
N LEU A 129 2.19 -6.69 -12.08
CA LEU A 129 1.35 -5.63 -11.51
C LEU A 129 1.64 -5.43 -10.02
N PRO A 130 2.27 -4.31 -9.62
CA PRO A 130 2.47 -3.97 -8.22
C PRO A 130 1.14 -3.87 -7.46
N GLY A 131 1.19 -4.10 -6.15
CA GLY A 131 -0.02 -4.19 -5.32
C GLY A 131 -0.93 -5.36 -5.69
N SER A 132 -0.42 -6.39 -6.38
CA SER A 132 -1.14 -7.62 -6.70
C SER A 132 -0.23 -8.85 -6.71
N ALA A 133 -0.84 -10.02 -6.84
CA ALA A 133 -0.11 -11.28 -6.95
C ALA A 133 0.40 -11.60 -8.37
N MET A 134 0.24 -10.70 -9.36
CA MET A 134 0.76 -10.91 -10.71
C MET A 134 2.26 -10.58 -10.75
N PRO A 135 3.16 -11.59 -10.81
CA PRO A 135 4.60 -11.36 -10.75
C PRO A 135 5.13 -10.78 -12.07
N SER A 136 6.38 -10.33 -12.03
CA SER A 136 7.17 -10.12 -13.24
C SER A 136 7.44 -11.45 -13.94
N TRP A 137 7.28 -11.48 -15.26
CA TRP A 137 7.68 -12.63 -16.08
C TRP A 137 8.98 -12.39 -16.85
N GLU A 138 9.56 -11.21 -16.74
CA GLU A 138 10.93 -10.97 -17.18
C GLU A 138 11.93 -11.87 -16.43
N GLY A 139 12.88 -12.44 -17.16
CA GLY A 139 13.85 -13.39 -16.62
C GLY A 139 13.29 -14.80 -16.35
N ILE A 140 11.97 -14.99 -16.40
CA ILE A 140 11.31 -16.31 -16.29
C ILE A 140 10.87 -16.80 -17.67
N LEU A 141 10.27 -15.93 -18.47
CA LEU A 141 9.88 -16.17 -19.86
C LEU A 141 10.75 -15.34 -20.79
N THR A 142 11.04 -15.88 -21.97
CA THR A 142 11.67 -15.10 -23.04
C THR A 142 10.71 -14.02 -23.56
N GLU A 143 11.24 -12.99 -24.19
CA GLU A 143 10.43 -11.99 -24.90
C GLU A 143 9.44 -12.64 -25.88
N GLU A 144 9.91 -13.59 -26.68
CA GLU A 144 9.07 -14.34 -27.61
C GLU A 144 7.94 -15.09 -26.90
N GLN A 145 8.22 -15.78 -25.79
CA GLN A 145 7.19 -16.49 -25.01
C GLN A 145 6.13 -15.53 -24.43
N ARG A 146 6.54 -14.32 -24.02
CA ARG A 146 5.61 -13.29 -23.55
C ARG A 146 4.71 -12.77 -24.67
N LEU A 147 5.26 -12.56 -25.87
CA LEU A 147 4.47 -12.18 -27.06
C LEU A 147 3.53 -13.31 -27.50
N GLN A 148 4.00 -14.57 -27.44
CA GLN A 148 3.20 -15.76 -27.76
C GLN A 148 2.01 -15.90 -26.81
N VAL A 149 2.23 -15.88 -25.49
CA VAL A 149 1.14 -16.04 -24.52
C VAL A 149 0.10 -14.92 -24.65
N LEU A 150 0.54 -13.69 -24.90
CA LEU A 150 -0.37 -12.58 -25.13
C LEU A 150 -1.14 -12.71 -26.44
N SER A 151 -0.52 -13.23 -27.51
CA SER A 151 -1.20 -13.56 -28.76
C SER A 151 -2.32 -14.59 -28.54
N PHE A 152 -2.08 -15.60 -27.70
CA PHE A 152 -3.12 -16.54 -27.30
C PHE A 152 -4.23 -15.86 -26.48
N VAL A 153 -3.88 -15.06 -25.47
CA VAL A 153 -4.86 -14.36 -24.63
C VAL A 153 -5.76 -13.44 -25.46
N THR A 154 -5.18 -12.57 -26.30
CA THR A 154 -5.95 -11.56 -27.06
C THR A 154 -6.80 -12.15 -28.17
N THR A 155 -6.40 -13.28 -28.76
CA THR A 155 -7.15 -13.93 -29.84
C THR A 155 -8.14 -15.00 -29.34
N GLN A 156 -7.83 -15.73 -28.27
CA GLN A 156 -8.60 -16.92 -27.85
C GLN A 156 -9.34 -16.75 -26.52
N LEU A 157 -8.86 -15.91 -25.61
CA LEU A 157 -9.45 -15.74 -24.26
C LEU A 157 -10.22 -14.43 -24.09
N VAL A 158 -10.01 -13.45 -24.97
CA VAL A 158 -10.92 -12.31 -25.11
C VAL A 158 -12.06 -12.76 -26.03
N LYS A 159 -13.28 -12.87 -25.46
CA LYS A 159 -14.43 -13.52 -26.11
C LYS A 159 -15.45 -12.51 -26.64
N ASP A 160 -15.65 -11.42 -25.90
CA ASP A 160 -16.71 -10.45 -26.16
C ASP A 160 -16.27 -9.34 -27.13
N ARG A 161 -14.96 -9.23 -27.40
CA ARG A 161 -14.33 -8.20 -28.23
C ARG A 161 -13.23 -8.82 -29.10
N LYS A 162 -12.87 -8.15 -30.19
CA LYS A 162 -11.80 -8.59 -31.09
C LYS A 162 -10.86 -7.44 -31.38
N PHE A 163 -9.57 -7.62 -31.08
CA PHE A 163 -8.54 -6.59 -31.27
C PHE A 163 -8.39 -6.11 -32.72
N THR A 164 -8.89 -6.87 -33.69
CA THR A 164 -8.79 -6.59 -35.13
C THR A 164 -10.09 -6.11 -35.76
N ASP A 165 -11.18 -5.99 -34.99
CA ASP A 165 -12.49 -5.58 -35.52
C ASP A 165 -12.57 -4.07 -35.72
N LYS A 166 -12.29 -3.62 -36.95
CA LYS A 166 -12.34 -2.20 -37.33
C LYS A 166 -13.75 -1.60 -37.33
N GLN A 167 -14.81 -2.39 -37.17
CA GLN A 167 -16.18 -1.89 -37.14
C GLN A 167 -16.58 -1.46 -35.73
N SER A 168 -16.17 -2.22 -34.72
CA SER A 168 -16.55 -1.98 -33.32
C SER A 168 -15.42 -1.40 -32.47
N GLU A 169 -14.16 -1.54 -32.89
CA GLU A 169 -13.00 -1.11 -32.11
C GLU A 169 -12.28 0.09 -32.75
N SER A 170 -11.87 1.01 -31.88
CA SER A 170 -11.01 2.14 -32.19
C SER A 170 -9.78 2.15 -31.29
N GLN A 171 -8.74 2.86 -31.74
CA GLN A 171 -7.60 3.19 -30.89
C GLN A 171 -7.36 4.70 -30.92
N THR A 172 -7.42 5.28 -29.73
CA THR A 172 -7.16 6.68 -29.45
C THR A 172 -6.04 6.70 -28.41
N ILE A 173 -4.83 6.99 -28.85
CA ILE A 173 -3.60 6.71 -28.11
C ILE A 173 -3.07 7.97 -27.45
N LEU A 174 -2.86 7.91 -26.14
CA LEU A 174 -2.20 8.94 -25.35
C LEU A 174 -0.74 9.07 -25.79
N GLN A 175 -0.37 10.26 -26.26
CA GLN A 175 0.99 10.55 -26.73
C GLN A 175 1.93 10.90 -25.57
N LEU A 176 1.98 10.05 -24.54
CA LEU A 176 2.68 10.32 -23.27
C LEU A 176 4.18 10.61 -23.43
N ALA A 177 4.81 10.04 -24.45
CA ALA A 177 6.22 10.29 -24.78
C ALA A 177 6.45 11.73 -25.28
N ASP A 178 5.50 12.29 -26.04
CA ASP A 178 5.56 13.63 -26.62
C ASP A 178 5.19 14.73 -25.60
N LEU A 179 4.49 14.37 -24.53
CA LEU A 179 4.07 15.29 -23.48
C LEU A 179 5.22 15.60 -22.52
N LYS A 180 5.59 16.88 -22.44
CA LYS A 180 6.55 17.39 -21.45
C LYS A 180 5.87 17.44 -20.08
N PRO A 181 6.41 16.76 -19.04
CA PRO A 181 5.91 16.89 -17.68
C PRO A 181 6.03 18.33 -17.18
N LYS A 182 5.00 18.81 -16.49
CA LYS A 182 5.05 20.06 -15.74
C LYS A 182 5.93 19.89 -14.51
N GLU A 183 6.76 20.88 -14.21
CA GLU A 183 7.60 20.88 -13.02
C GLU A 183 6.75 20.89 -11.74
N ALA A 184 7.18 20.13 -10.74
CA ALA A 184 6.45 19.94 -9.48
C ALA A 184 6.70 21.08 -8.49
N THR A 185 6.38 22.32 -8.89
CA THR A 185 6.48 23.49 -8.01
C THR A 185 5.41 23.48 -6.92
N GLU A 186 5.55 24.32 -5.89
CA GLU A 186 4.52 24.47 -4.85
C GLU A 186 3.17 24.92 -5.43
N GLU A 187 3.18 25.78 -6.45
CA GLU A 187 1.97 26.24 -7.13
C GLU A 187 1.29 25.09 -7.89
N SER A 188 2.07 24.23 -8.56
CA SER A 188 1.54 23.05 -9.26
C SER A 188 0.90 22.07 -8.28
N LYS A 189 1.59 21.77 -7.17
CA LYS A 189 1.06 20.88 -6.12
C LYS A 189 -0.18 21.46 -5.45
N LYS A 190 -0.19 22.77 -5.17
CA LYS A 190 -1.36 23.46 -4.61
C LYS A 190 -2.56 23.37 -5.57
N ARG A 191 -2.35 23.68 -6.86
CA ARG A 191 -3.42 23.57 -7.85
C ARG A 191 -3.94 22.14 -7.97
N GLY A 192 -3.05 21.14 -7.94
CA GLY A 192 -3.41 19.73 -7.90
C GLY A 192 -4.26 19.37 -6.68
N SER A 193 -3.90 19.90 -5.50
CA SER A 193 -4.66 19.71 -4.26
C SER A 193 -6.07 20.28 -4.31
N GLU A 194 -6.27 21.41 -4.99
CA GLU A 194 -7.59 22.01 -5.21
C GLU A 194 -8.40 21.15 -6.18
N LEU A 195 -7.78 20.73 -7.27
CA LEU A 195 -8.40 19.91 -8.31
C LEU A 195 -8.88 18.55 -7.80
N ILE A 196 -8.17 17.88 -6.87
CA ILE A 196 -8.65 16.60 -6.33
C ILE A 196 -9.96 16.75 -5.53
N VAL A 197 -10.23 17.93 -4.97
CA VAL A 197 -11.49 18.24 -4.28
C VAL A 197 -12.55 18.62 -5.33
N GLU A 198 -12.22 19.52 -6.25
CA GLU A 198 -13.12 19.96 -7.34
C GLU A 198 -13.61 18.78 -8.20
N LYS A 199 -12.73 17.81 -8.47
CA LYS A 199 -13.00 16.59 -9.25
C LYS A 199 -13.47 15.42 -8.39
N LYS A 200 -13.72 15.64 -7.10
CA LYS A 200 -14.30 14.66 -6.17
C LYS A 200 -13.46 13.39 -5.98
N CYS A 201 -12.16 13.44 -6.23
CA CYS A 201 -11.25 12.32 -6.00
C CYS A 201 -11.27 11.89 -4.52
N VAL A 202 -11.47 12.85 -3.62
CA VAL A 202 -11.55 12.64 -2.17
C VAL A 202 -12.73 11.75 -1.75
N GLU A 203 -13.81 11.69 -2.54
CA GLU A 203 -14.97 10.84 -2.22
C GLU A 203 -14.57 9.35 -2.19
N CYS A 204 -13.58 8.94 -2.99
CA CYS A 204 -13.06 7.58 -2.99
C CYS A 204 -11.72 7.47 -2.26
N HIS A 205 -10.77 8.35 -2.58
CA HIS A 205 -9.39 8.26 -2.08
C HIS A 205 -9.20 8.82 -0.67
N GLY A 206 -10.19 9.53 -0.12
CA GLY A 206 -10.08 10.23 1.16
C GLY A 206 -9.29 11.53 1.06
N MET A 207 -9.36 12.35 2.11
CA MET A 207 -8.75 13.69 2.12
C MET A 207 -7.22 13.65 2.03
N GLU A 208 -6.61 12.65 2.66
CA GLU A 208 -5.15 12.45 2.66
C GLU A 208 -4.69 11.45 1.57
N GLY A 209 -5.62 10.90 0.78
CA GLY A 209 -5.28 9.96 -0.28
C GLY A 209 -4.98 8.53 0.19
N ARG A 210 -5.40 8.12 1.40
CA ARG A 210 -5.14 6.75 1.94
C ARG A 210 -6.12 5.69 1.43
N GLY A 211 -7.11 6.10 0.65
CA GLY A 211 -8.15 5.22 0.13
C GLY A 211 -9.28 4.96 1.14
N ASP A 212 -9.49 5.87 2.08
CA ASP A 212 -10.42 5.78 3.21
C ASP A 212 -11.76 6.54 2.98
N GLY A 213 -11.93 7.23 1.85
CA GLY A 213 -13.14 8.01 1.56
C GLY A 213 -14.42 7.17 1.42
N ASN A 214 -14.37 6.14 0.57
CA ASN A 214 -15.48 5.19 0.38
C ASN A 214 -14.97 3.75 0.29
N ALA A 215 -14.06 3.40 1.21
CA ALA A 215 -13.18 2.23 1.14
C ALA A 215 -13.86 0.87 0.88
N PHE A 216 -15.15 0.71 1.21
CA PHE A 216 -15.82 -0.59 1.20
C PHE A 216 -17.08 -0.67 0.33
N ASN A 217 -17.58 0.44 -0.21
CA ASN A 217 -18.76 0.43 -1.08
C ASN A 217 -18.41 0.38 -2.57
N LEU A 218 -17.12 0.40 -2.91
CA LEU A 218 -16.66 0.35 -4.30
C LEU A 218 -16.57 -1.09 -4.78
N LYS A 219 -17.14 -1.33 -5.96
CA LYS A 219 -17.08 -2.62 -6.66
C LYS A 219 -16.48 -2.44 -8.03
N ASP A 220 -15.82 -3.49 -8.51
CA ASP A 220 -15.46 -3.60 -9.92
C ASP A 220 -16.67 -4.04 -10.75
N ASP A 221 -16.53 -4.02 -12.09
CA ASP A 221 -17.62 -4.39 -13.00
C ASP A 221 -18.06 -5.86 -12.87
N TRP A 222 -17.25 -6.69 -12.19
CA TRP A 222 -17.56 -8.09 -11.87
C TRP A 222 -18.23 -8.25 -10.51
N GLY A 223 -18.52 -7.14 -9.81
CA GLY A 223 -19.23 -7.12 -8.53
C GLY A 223 -18.36 -7.41 -7.32
N PHE A 224 -17.03 -7.58 -7.49
CA PHE A 224 -16.11 -7.78 -6.39
C PHE A 224 -15.72 -6.44 -5.77
N SER A 225 -15.54 -6.43 -4.45
CA SER A 225 -15.03 -5.27 -3.73
C SER A 225 -13.70 -4.82 -4.34
N ILE A 226 -13.46 -3.51 -4.38
CA ILE A 226 -12.19 -2.94 -4.83
C ILE A 226 -11.81 -1.75 -3.94
N GLN A 227 -10.53 -1.65 -3.61
CA GLN A 227 -10.02 -0.53 -2.82
C GLN A 227 -9.28 0.48 -3.71
N PRO A 228 -9.49 1.79 -3.49
CA PRO A 228 -8.69 2.84 -4.11
C PRO A 228 -7.21 2.69 -3.72
N ALA A 229 -6.34 3.12 -4.62
CA ALA A 229 -4.91 3.18 -4.35
C ALA A 229 -4.62 4.17 -3.21
N ASN A 230 -3.74 3.78 -2.29
CA ASN A 230 -3.19 4.65 -1.27
C ASN A 230 -2.02 5.44 -1.88
N TRP A 231 -2.16 6.76 -1.99
CA TRP A 231 -1.21 7.63 -2.65
C TRP A 231 0.14 7.75 -1.92
N HIS A 232 0.17 7.41 -0.63
CA HIS A 232 1.41 7.35 0.16
C HIS A 232 2.27 6.13 -0.20
N LYS A 233 1.69 5.13 -0.87
CA LYS A 233 2.34 3.88 -1.27
C LYS A 233 2.40 3.76 -2.79
N CYS A 234 3.05 4.72 -3.47
CA CYS A 234 3.09 4.76 -4.94
C CYS A 234 3.72 3.51 -5.59
N TRP A 235 4.54 2.74 -4.84
CA TRP A 235 5.01 1.41 -5.26
C TRP A 235 3.91 0.36 -5.43
N ASN A 236 2.70 0.61 -4.93
CA ASN A 236 1.54 -0.24 -5.17
C ASN A 236 0.66 0.26 -6.33
N PHE A 237 1.05 1.34 -7.04
CA PHE A 237 0.31 1.78 -8.22
C PHE A 237 0.44 0.75 -9.33
N ARG A 238 -0.69 0.37 -9.92
CA ARG A 238 -0.70 -0.65 -10.96
C ARG A 238 -0.06 -0.08 -12.24
N GLY A 239 0.84 -0.86 -12.84
CA GLY A 239 1.55 -0.43 -14.05
C GLY A 239 2.62 0.64 -13.82
N SER A 240 3.17 0.73 -12.61
CA SER A 240 4.33 1.59 -12.28
C SER A 240 5.52 0.78 -11.76
N ARG A 241 5.56 -0.54 -12.04
CA ARG A 241 6.61 -1.40 -11.48
C ARG A 241 7.98 -0.90 -11.92
N GLN A 242 8.96 -0.98 -11.03
CA GLN A 242 10.35 -0.53 -11.21
C GLN A 242 10.52 1.00 -11.35
N ASP A 243 9.43 1.76 -11.44
CA ASP A 243 9.46 3.22 -11.57
C ASP A 243 8.30 3.91 -10.82
N PRO A 244 8.14 3.66 -9.51
CA PRO A 244 6.94 4.06 -8.78
C PRO A 244 6.82 5.56 -8.51
N TYR A 245 7.93 6.30 -8.57
CA TYR A 245 7.97 7.76 -8.37
C TYR A 245 7.84 8.56 -9.67
N ASN A 246 7.68 7.89 -10.82
CA ASN A 246 7.52 8.56 -12.10
C ASN A 246 6.09 9.09 -12.25
N VAL A 247 5.99 10.43 -12.21
CA VAL A 247 4.74 11.17 -12.36
C VAL A 247 3.98 10.84 -13.64
N LYS A 248 4.65 10.39 -14.70
CA LYS A 248 4.00 9.95 -15.94
C LYS A 248 3.04 8.78 -15.74
N ASN A 249 3.32 7.88 -14.78
CA ASN A 249 2.43 6.75 -14.47
C ASN A 249 1.09 7.23 -13.89
N ILE A 250 1.15 8.25 -13.07
CA ILE A 250 -0.01 8.90 -12.46
C ILE A 250 -0.79 9.67 -13.53
N PHE A 251 -0.09 10.48 -14.33
CA PHE A 251 -0.69 11.20 -15.46
C PHE A 251 -1.40 10.27 -16.45
N ARG A 252 -0.77 9.15 -16.82
CA ARG A 252 -1.39 8.10 -17.67
C ARG A 252 -2.69 7.61 -17.06
N THR A 253 -2.67 7.22 -15.79
CA THR A 253 -3.84 6.66 -15.10
C THR A 253 -5.02 7.64 -15.09
N PHE A 254 -4.78 8.92 -14.83
CA PHE A 254 -5.83 9.94 -14.90
C PHE A 254 -6.35 10.20 -16.31
N SER A 255 -5.46 10.08 -17.29
CA SER A 255 -5.78 10.33 -18.70
C SER A 255 -6.59 9.19 -19.32
N THR A 256 -6.27 7.95 -18.98
CA THR A 256 -6.88 6.77 -19.62
C THR A 256 -7.99 6.14 -18.78
N GLY A 257 -8.06 6.49 -17.50
CA GLY A 257 -8.95 5.84 -16.53
C GLY A 257 -8.55 4.37 -16.30
N VAL A 258 -9.28 3.71 -15.41
CA VAL A 258 -9.02 2.31 -15.07
C VAL A 258 -10.26 1.47 -15.39
N ASN A 259 -10.35 0.99 -16.64
CA ASN A 259 -11.50 0.21 -17.12
C ASN A 259 -11.81 -0.96 -16.17
N GLY A 260 -13.11 -1.26 -15.99
CA GLY A 260 -13.54 -2.28 -15.05
C GLY A 260 -13.59 -1.81 -13.61
N THR A 261 -13.48 -0.51 -13.34
CA THR A 261 -13.50 0.04 -11.98
C THR A 261 -14.22 1.38 -11.95
N PRO A 262 -14.60 1.87 -10.76
CA PRO A 262 -15.20 3.19 -10.59
C PRO A 262 -14.25 4.38 -10.87
N MET A 263 -12.99 4.16 -11.25
CA MET A 263 -12.02 5.22 -11.54
C MET A 263 -12.07 5.63 -13.03
N PRO A 264 -12.73 6.75 -13.37
CA PRO A 264 -12.94 7.16 -14.75
C PRO A 264 -11.68 7.79 -15.35
N SER A 265 -11.72 8.08 -16.66
CA SER A 265 -10.80 9.04 -17.27
C SER A 265 -11.25 10.47 -16.95
N PHE A 266 -10.28 11.36 -16.79
CA PHE A 266 -10.51 12.79 -16.62
C PHE A 266 -10.12 13.60 -17.87
N ALA A 267 -9.67 12.95 -18.96
CA ALA A 267 -9.14 13.61 -20.14
C ALA A 267 -10.14 14.59 -20.81
N ASP A 268 -11.44 14.29 -20.74
CA ASP A 268 -12.50 15.11 -21.36
C ASP A 268 -12.93 16.29 -20.47
N SER A 269 -12.61 16.24 -19.18
CA SER A 269 -13.05 17.23 -18.19
C SER A 269 -11.91 18.07 -17.61
N THR A 270 -10.67 17.88 -18.09
CA THR A 270 -9.47 18.55 -17.60
C THR A 270 -8.50 18.88 -18.73
N SER A 271 -7.75 19.97 -18.57
CA SER A 271 -6.64 20.27 -19.48
C SER A 271 -5.45 19.33 -19.24
N ILE A 272 -4.48 19.32 -20.15
CA ILE A 272 -3.18 18.66 -19.90
C ILE A 272 -2.48 19.23 -18.67
N ASP A 273 -2.51 20.55 -18.49
CA ASP A 273 -1.84 21.21 -17.36
C ASP A 273 -2.48 20.85 -16.01
N ASP A 274 -3.81 20.81 -15.95
CA ASP A 274 -4.53 20.38 -14.74
C ASP A 274 -4.18 18.93 -14.38
N ARG A 275 -4.08 18.03 -15.38
CA ARG A 275 -3.69 16.62 -15.14
C ARG A 275 -2.27 16.50 -14.62
N TRP A 276 -1.34 17.34 -15.08
CA TRP A 276 0.00 17.39 -14.51
C TRP A 276 0.02 17.95 -13.09
N ASP A 277 -0.78 18.97 -12.79
CA ASP A 277 -0.91 19.51 -11.44
C ASP A 277 -1.42 18.46 -10.46
N ILE A 278 -2.49 17.73 -10.84
CA ILE A 278 -2.99 16.59 -10.06
C ILE A 278 -1.90 15.52 -9.90
N ALA A 279 -1.20 15.16 -10.98
CA ALA A 279 -0.17 14.13 -10.92
C ALA A 279 1.00 14.53 -10.01
N ASN A 280 1.43 15.79 -10.04
CA ASN A 280 2.46 16.35 -9.17
C ASN A 280 2.02 16.33 -7.70
N PHE A 281 0.78 16.73 -7.41
CA PHE A 281 0.23 16.67 -6.06
C PHE A 281 0.20 15.22 -5.55
N VAL A 282 -0.40 14.29 -6.29
CA VAL A 282 -0.47 12.88 -5.89
C VAL A 282 0.92 12.26 -5.70
N ASN A 283 1.87 12.57 -6.58
CA ASN A 283 3.27 12.11 -6.45
C ASN A 283 3.99 12.70 -5.22
N SER A 284 3.59 13.91 -4.80
CA SER A 284 4.16 14.56 -3.61
C SER A 284 3.75 13.89 -2.31
N LEU A 285 2.64 13.15 -2.31
CA LEU A 285 2.15 12.40 -1.15
C LEU A 285 2.85 11.04 -0.98
N CYS A 286 3.52 10.52 -2.01
CA CYS A 286 4.22 9.24 -1.88
C CYS A 286 5.34 9.33 -0.85
N GLU A 287 5.44 8.34 0.04
CA GLU A 287 6.40 8.35 1.15
C GLU A 287 7.85 8.44 0.64
N ARG A 288 8.66 9.21 1.37
CA ARG A 288 10.05 9.60 1.06
C ARG A 288 10.92 9.43 2.30
N ASP A 289 12.24 9.49 2.12
CA ASP A 289 13.16 9.56 3.26
C ASP A 289 13.08 10.92 3.98
N GLN A 290 13.84 11.08 5.06
CA GLN A 290 13.82 12.30 5.89
C GLN A 290 14.31 13.54 5.14
N GLU A 291 15.11 13.34 4.09
CA GLU A 291 15.63 14.38 3.21
C GLU A 291 14.68 14.69 2.03
N GLY A 292 13.56 13.98 1.91
CA GLY A 292 12.56 14.15 0.84
C GLY A 292 12.88 13.41 -0.46
N ASN A 293 13.89 12.53 -0.47
CA ASN A 293 14.23 11.74 -1.64
C ASN A 293 13.33 10.50 -1.75
N PRO A 294 13.13 9.96 -2.97
CA PRO A 294 12.50 8.67 -3.19
C PRO A 294 13.13 7.55 -2.35
N LEU A 295 12.30 6.71 -1.74
CA LEU A 295 12.79 5.52 -1.03
C LEU A 295 13.46 4.57 -2.03
N SER A 296 14.54 3.91 -1.59
CA SER A 296 15.18 2.88 -2.41
C SER A 296 14.23 1.69 -2.57
N ILE A 297 13.93 1.31 -3.81
CA ILE A 297 13.04 0.20 -4.13
C ILE A 297 13.84 -1.08 -4.35
N ASP A 298 13.34 -2.19 -3.79
CA ASP A 298 13.84 -3.53 -4.07
C ASP A 298 13.33 -3.99 -5.45
N PRO A 299 14.20 -4.31 -6.42
CA PRO A 299 13.76 -4.70 -7.77
C PRO A 299 12.93 -5.98 -7.83
N GLN A 300 13.11 -6.88 -6.86
CA GLN A 300 12.43 -8.17 -6.82
C GLN A 300 11.01 -8.04 -6.26
N THR A 301 10.85 -7.33 -5.14
CA THR A 301 9.53 -7.17 -4.51
C THR A 301 8.78 -5.96 -5.04
N ASP A 302 9.47 -5.00 -5.67
CA ASP A 302 8.97 -3.69 -6.06
C ASP A 302 8.33 -2.94 -4.89
N LYS A 303 8.98 -3.03 -3.73
CA LYS A 303 8.61 -2.36 -2.48
C LYS A 303 9.82 -1.63 -1.92
N PRO A 304 9.67 -0.68 -0.99
CA PRO A 304 10.81 -0.04 -0.36
C PRO A 304 11.71 -1.08 0.32
N LYS A 305 13.02 -0.92 0.19
CA LYS A 305 14.01 -1.81 0.79
C LYS A 305 13.85 -1.79 2.30
N VAL A 306 13.78 -3.00 2.85
CA VAL A 306 13.63 -3.21 4.29
C VAL A 306 15.00 -3.19 4.96
N ASN A 307 15.10 -2.48 6.08
CA ASN A 307 16.20 -2.62 7.02
C ASN A 307 15.69 -3.35 8.27
N PHE A 308 16.31 -4.49 8.59
CA PHE A 308 15.89 -5.34 9.70
C PHE A 308 16.32 -4.81 11.08
N VAL A 309 17.02 -3.67 11.16
CA VAL A 309 17.41 -3.04 12.43
C VAL A 309 16.51 -1.84 12.72
N LEU A 310 15.75 -1.91 13.80
CA LEU A 310 14.98 -0.81 14.36
C LEU A 310 15.80 -0.09 15.43
N PRO A 311 16.42 1.08 15.13
CA PRO A 311 17.13 1.82 16.15
C PRO A 311 16.16 2.39 17.18
N SER A 312 16.52 2.27 18.45
CA SER A 312 15.92 3.00 19.56
C SER A 312 16.91 4.06 20.01
N ASN A 313 16.55 5.33 19.89
CA ASN A 313 17.45 6.45 20.23
C ASN A 313 17.26 6.87 21.70
N PRO A 314 18.34 7.24 22.42
CA PRO A 314 18.25 7.68 23.80
C PRO A 314 17.63 9.07 23.92
N VAL A 315 16.85 9.28 24.99
CA VAL A 315 16.28 10.56 25.40
C VAL A 315 16.55 10.78 26.88
N GLU A 316 16.87 12.02 27.24
CA GLU A 316 16.98 12.45 28.64
C GLU A 316 15.59 12.77 29.19
N GLY A 317 15.20 12.16 30.31
CA GLY A 317 13.92 12.42 30.98
C GLY A 317 12.72 11.65 30.40
N GLU A 318 11.54 12.26 30.47
CA GLU A 318 10.30 11.66 29.95
C GLU A 318 10.26 11.67 28.43
N ILE A 319 9.76 10.58 27.84
CA ILE A 319 9.66 10.46 26.38
C ILE A 319 8.45 11.28 25.90
N PRO A 320 8.62 12.19 24.93
CA PRO A 320 7.55 13.10 24.50
C PRO A 320 6.43 12.35 23.76
N MET A 321 5.18 12.72 24.02
CA MET A 321 4.00 12.19 23.32
C MET A 321 3.70 12.90 22.00
N ASP A 322 4.24 14.12 21.83
CA ASP A 322 4.11 14.90 20.60
C ASP A 322 5.04 14.34 19.52
N MET A 323 4.45 13.89 18.40
CA MET A 323 5.18 13.31 17.27
C MET A 323 6.06 14.34 16.55
N GLU A 324 5.75 15.63 16.67
CA GLU A 324 6.54 16.71 16.08
C GLU A 324 7.77 17.08 16.92
N ASN A 325 7.93 16.47 18.10
CA ASN A 325 9.11 16.68 18.94
C ASN A 325 10.39 16.26 18.18
N GLU A 326 11.45 17.07 18.35
CA GLU A 326 12.73 16.88 17.69
C GLU A 326 13.33 15.47 17.91
N ALA A 327 13.09 14.84 19.08
CA ALA A 327 13.55 13.48 19.36
C ALA A 327 12.95 12.45 18.39
N TRP A 328 11.66 12.56 18.07
CA TRP A 328 10.99 11.68 17.09
C TRP A 328 11.41 12.01 15.67
N GLN A 329 11.56 13.29 15.33
CA GLN A 329 11.94 13.74 13.99
C GLN A 329 13.36 13.31 13.61
N LYS A 330 14.31 13.34 14.57
CA LYS A 330 15.67 12.81 14.40
C LYS A 330 15.74 11.29 14.36
N THR A 331 14.73 10.61 14.89
CA THR A 331 14.72 9.15 14.94
C THR A 331 14.27 8.57 13.61
N GLN A 332 15.12 7.71 13.06
CA GLN A 332 14.88 7.14 11.74
C GLN A 332 13.63 6.26 11.75
N LYS A 333 12.67 6.61 10.90
CA LYS A 333 11.45 5.84 10.66
C LYS A 333 11.80 4.53 9.93
N ARG A 334 11.29 3.40 10.39
CA ARG A 334 11.55 2.08 9.80
C ARG A 334 10.29 1.48 9.21
N LEU A 335 10.39 1.02 7.97
CA LEU A 335 9.36 0.20 7.34
C LEU A 335 9.50 -1.24 7.82
N ILE A 336 8.46 -1.73 8.48
CA ILE A 336 8.29 -3.12 8.86
C ILE A 336 7.36 -3.75 7.82
N ALA A 337 7.90 -4.63 6.98
CA ALA A 337 7.12 -5.33 5.97
C ALA A 337 6.27 -6.41 6.62
N MET A 338 4.99 -6.43 6.26
CA MET A 338 3.99 -7.33 6.82
C MET A 338 3.45 -8.26 5.73
N GLY A 339 3.23 -9.52 6.09
CA GLY A 339 2.55 -10.51 5.27
C GLY A 339 1.37 -11.11 6.01
N GLY A 340 0.38 -11.61 5.27
CA GLY A 340 -0.69 -12.39 5.88
C GLY A 340 -0.14 -13.69 6.47
N GLN A 341 -0.56 -14.04 7.68
CA GLN A 341 -0.30 -15.36 8.24
C GLN A 341 -1.04 -16.39 7.36
N ILE A 342 -0.31 -17.26 6.66
CA ILE A 342 -0.91 -18.36 5.87
C ILE A 342 -0.46 -19.78 6.28
N THR A 343 0.36 -19.92 7.31
CA THR A 343 0.95 -21.19 7.76
C THR A 343 0.00 -22.00 8.65
N HIS A 344 -0.88 -21.35 9.42
CA HIS A 344 -1.79 -22.01 10.37
C HIS A 344 -3.19 -21.40 10.29
N LYS A 345 -4.22 -22.23 10.48
CA LYS A 345 -5.61 -21.76 10.47
C LYS A 345 -5.94 -20.99 11.76
N PRO A 346 -6.86 -20.00 11.74
CA PRO A 346 -7.44 -19.35 10.56
C PRO A 346 -6.40 -18.50 9.81
N ARG A 347 -6.33 -18.66 8.48
CA ARG A 347 -5.33 -17.98 7.64
C ARG A 347 -5.82 -16.62 7.14
N ASN A 348 -4.89 -15.69 7.00
CA ASN A 348 -5.11 -14.39 6.38
C ASN A 348 -4.59 -14.37 4.93
N PHE A 349 -5.40 -14.89 3.99
CA PHE A 349 -5.06 -14.84 2.56
C PHE A 349 -5.24 -13.45 1.95
N VAL A 350 -6.16 -12.65 2.51
CA VAL A 350 -6.49 -11.29 2.03
C VAL A 350 -5.97 -10.30 3.06
N ASN A 351 -4.65 -10.19 3.13
CA ASN A 351 -4.00 -9.26 4.02
C ASN A 351 -4.16 -7.81 3.51
N ARG A 352 -4.61 -6.91 4.38
CA ARG A 352 -4.79 -5.48 4.08
C ARG A 352 -3.71 -4.58 4.68
N ILE A 353 -2.97 -5.08 5.66
CA ILE A 353 -1.87 -4.38 6.33
C ILE A 353 -0.56 -4.94 5.76
N ASP A 354 -0.01 -4.29 4.74
CA ASP A 354 1.22 -4.74 4.06
C ASP A 354 2.52 -4.17 4.67
N ASP A 355 2.39 -3.16 5.53
CA ASP A 355 3.50 -2.60 6.29
C ASP A 355 3.05 -1.84 7.55
N LEU A 356 3.98 -1.71 8.49
CA LEU A 356 3.94 -0.76 9.60
C LEU A 356 5.13 0.19 9.47
N TRP A 357 4.99 1.41 9.95
CA TRP A 357 6.09 2.32 10.19
C TRP A 357 6.37 2.42 11.67
N VAL A 358 7.62 2.18 12.07
CA VAL A 358 8.00 2.15 13.49
C VAL A 358 9.16 3.09 13.76
N ARG A 359 9.04 3.88 14.82
CA ARG A 359 10.14 4.60 15.49
C ARG A 359 10.23 4.11 16.92
N SER A 360 11.42 4.19 17.51
CA SER A 360 11.63 3.83 18.90
C SER A 360 12.50 4.84 19.61
N LEU A 361 12.09 5.23 20.82
CA LEU A 361 12.87 6.05 21.74
C LEU A 361 12.99 5.31 23.07
N TYR A 362 14.05 5.55 23.82
CA TYR A 362 14.19 5.00 25.16
C TYR A 362 14.88 5.95 26.12
N ASN A 363 14.65 5.74 27.41
CA ASN A 363 15.38 6.36 28.52
C ASN A 363 15.84 5.27 29.50
N GLU A 364 16.31 5.64 30.69
CA GLU A 364 16.80 4.69 31.69
C GLU A 364 15.76 3.68 32.20
N LYS A 365 14.46 4.00 32.06
CA LYS A 365 13.36 3.21 32.65
C LYS A 365 12.53 2.48 31.60
N SER A 366 12.28 3.13 30.46
CA SER A 366 11.27 2.73 29.49
C SER A 366 11.72 2.92 28.06
N ILE A 367 11.20 2.05 27.20
CA ILE A 367 11.27 2.15 25.74
C ILE A 367 9.85 2.41 25.23
N VAL A 368 9.74 3.27 24.22
CA VAL A 368 8.48 3.62 23.56
C VAL A 368 8.58 3.30 22.08
N TYR A 369 7.62 2.54 21.59
CA TYR A 369 7.41 2.30 20.17
C TYR A 369 6.30 3.21 19.68
N LEU A 370 6.61 4.08 18.72
CA LEU A 370 5.62 4.76 17.90
C LEU A 370 5.38 3.90 16.65
N ILE A 371 4.17 3.37 16.53
CA ILE A 371 3.74 2.53 15.41
C ILE A 371 2.66 3.27 14.63
N GLU A 372 2.86 3.38 13.32
CA GLU A 372 1.92 3.95 12.37
C GLU A 372 1.58 2.91 11.31
N TRP A 373 0.30 2.74 10.98
CA TRP A 373 -0.08 1.93 9.82
C TRP A 373 -1.34 2.47 9.15
N ASP A 374 -1.41 2.27 7.84
CA ASP A 374 -2.57 2.68 7.07
C ASP A 374 -3.67 1.63 7.24
N ASP A 375 -4.77 2.06 7.85
CA ASP A 375 -6.00 1.29 8.02
C ASP A 375 -7.17 2.18 7.62
N ARG A 376 -7.91 1.73 6.61
CA ARG A 376 -9.02 2.49 6.03
C ARG A 376 -10.21 2.61 6.99
N THR A 377 -10.18 1.87 8.09
CA THR A 377 -11.21 1.82 9.12
C THR A 377 -10.66 2.13 10.48
N LYS A 378 -11.55 2.64 11.33
CA LYS A 378 -11.40 2.59 12.77
C LYS A 378 -12.29 1.47 13.30
N SER A 379 -11.78 0.25 13.32
CA SER A 379 -12.56 -0.93 13.70
C SER A 379 -12.51 -1.11 15.21
N VAL A 380 -13.69 -1.06 15.84
CA VAL A 380 -13.89 -1.41 17.25
C VAL A 380 -15.05 -2.39 17.30
N ALA A 381 -14.87 -3.51 17.97
CA ALA A 381 -15.89 -4.56 18.06
C ALA A 381 -17.18 -4.05 18.72
N GLU A 382 -18.33 -4.47 18.20
CA GLU A 382 -19.62 -4.18 18.83
C GLU A 382 -19.86 -5.13 20.01
N GLY A 383 -19.66 -4.61 21.22
CA GLY A 383 -19.86 -5.38 22.45
C GLY A 383 -18.67 -6.27 22.80
N LYS A 384 -18.92 -7.27 23.66
CA LYS A 384 -17.85 -8.14 24.16
C LYS A 384 -17.52 -9.22 23.14
N LEU A 385 -16.23 -9.41 22.87
CA LEU A 385 -15.74 -10.51 22.04
C LEU A 385 -16.17 -11.87 22.63
N PRO A 386 -16.48 -12.87 21.78
CA PRO A 386 -16.97 -14.17 22.24
C PRO A 386 -15.87 -15.08 22.81
N TRP A 387 -14.63 -14.58 22.87
CA TRP A 387 -13.48 -15.26 23.44
C TRP A 387 -12.78 -14.34 24.45
N ALA A 388 -12.00 -14.93 25.36
CA ALA A 388 -11.19 -14.17 26.31
C ALA A 388 -10.00 -13.50 25.59
N PRO A 389 -9.46 -12.37 26.09
CA PRO A 389 -8.33 -11.67 25.49
C PRO A 389 -7.06 -12.52 25.30
N THR A 390 -6.89 -13.55 26.13
CA THR A 390 -5.81 -14.54 26.03
C THR A 390 -5.98 -15.52 24.88
N GLN A 391 -7.20 -15.72 24.38
CA GLN A 391 -7.49 -16.73 23.36
C GLN A 391 -7.11 -16.21 21.98
N VAL A 392 -6.15 -16.90 21.36
CA VAL A 392 -5.71 -16.62 19.97
C VAL A 392 -5.96 -17.80 19.04
N ASN A 393 -6.15 -19.00 19.59
CA ASN A 393 -6.59 -20.21 18.88
C ASN A 393 -8.11 -20.27 18.80
N ILE A 394 -8.70 -19.17 18.37
CA ILE A 394 -10.14 -19.03 18.20
C ILE A 394 -10.61 -19.76 16.95
N ASP A 395 -11.82 -20.32 17.01
CA ASP A 395 -12.45 -20.99 15.88
C ASP A 395 -13.11 -19.97 14.95
N VAL A 396 -12.28 -19.20 14.24
CA VAL A 396 -12.75 -18.38 13.12
C VAL A 396 -12.85 -19.28 11.90
N LYS A 397 -14.08 -19.48 11.41
CA LYS A 397 -14.35 -20.31 10.24
C LYS A 397 -13.67 -19.72 9.00
N GLU A 398 -12.55 -20.33 8.59
CA GLU A 398 -11.93 -20.08 7.29
C GLU A 398 -12.87 -20.57 6.18
N GLN A 399 -13.12 -19.73 5.18
CA GLN A 399 -13.97 -20.08 4.06
C GLN A 399 -13.27 -21.08 3.13
N ASP A 400 -14.02 -22.06 2.64
CA ASP A 400 -13.52 -22.98 1.62
C ASP A 400 -13.26 -22.20 0.32
N PRO A 401 -12.15 -22.51 -0.39
CA PRO A 401 -11.82 -21.82 -1.64
C PRO A 401 -12.80 -22.20 -2.75
N LYS A 402 -13.89 -21.43 -2.90
CA LYS A 402 -14.90 -21.65 -3.93
C LYS A 402 -14.73 -20.62 -5.02
N THR A 403 -13.88 -20.90 -6.00
CA THR A 403 -13.53 -19.89 -6.99
C THR A 403 -14.75 -19.40 -7.78
N GLY A 404 -15.06 -18.10 -7.68
CA GLY A 404 -16.06 -17.46 -8.54
C GLY A 404 -17.52 -17.67 -8.15
N GLU A 405 -17.81 -18.25 -6.97
CA GLU A 405 -19.18 -18.55 -6.53
C GLU A 405 -19.62 -17.72 -5.32
N GLU A 406 -20.95 -17.75 -5.06
CA GLU A 406 -21.54 -17.32 -3.80
C GLU A 406 -20.96 -18.16 -2.65
N GLY A 407 -20.35 -17.51 -1.65
CA GLY A 407 -19.60 -18.20 -0.59
C GLY A 407 -18.08 -18.09 -0.68
N SER A 408 -17.54 -17.55 -1.77
CA SER A 408 -16.10 -17.36 -1.99
C SER A 408 -15.48 -16.32 -1.03
N ILE A 409 -14.17 -16.41 -0.77
CA ILE A 409 -13.44 -15.42 0.02
C ILE A 409 -13.64 -14.03 -0.57
N ALA A 410 -13.59 -13.92 -1.89
CA ALA A 410 -13.80 -12.66 -2.59
C ALA A 410 -15.22 -12.09 -2.44
N ALA A 411 -16.26 -12.93 -2.48
CA ALA A 411 -17.65 -12.48 -2.35
C ALA A 411 -18.00 -12.02 -0.92
N HIS A 412 -17.31 -12.54 0.10
CA HIS A 412 -17.51 -12.16 1.50
C HIS A 412 -16.62 -11.02 1.98
N GLN A 413 -15.74 -10.49 1.13
CA GLN A 413 -14.93 -9.32 1.47
C GLN A 413 -15.83 -8.13 1.86
N ASN A 414 -15.58 -7.57 3.05
CA ASN A 414 -16.38 -6.52 3.73
C ASN A 414 -17.66 -6.99 4.43
N ASN A 415 -17.96 -8.29 4.42
CA ASN A 415 -19.10 -8.88 5.12
C ASN A 415 -18.66 -9.72 6.33
N TYR A 416 -17.48 -9.44 6.88
CA TYR A 416 -16.98 -10.10 8.08
C TYR A 416 -17.58 -9.46 9.33
N ALA A 417 -17.63 -10.24 10.42
CA ALA A 417 -17.79 -9.66 11.74
C ALA A 417 -16.61 -8.71 12.01
N VAL A 418 -16.93 -7.50 12.48
CA VAL A 418 -15.94 -6.47 12.76
C VAL A 418 -15.35 -6.73 14.16
N TYR A 419 -14.03 -6.82 14.23
CA TYR A 419 -13.29 -6.91 15.48
C TYR A 419 -12.51 -5.62 15.74
N ASN A 420 -11.77 -5.56 16.86
CA ASN A 420 -10.88 -4.45 17.13
C ASN A 420 -9.70 -4.48 16.14
N ASP A 421 -9.33 -3.32 15.60
CA ASP A 421 -7.97 -3.16 15.06
C ASP A 421 -6.97 -3.36 16.20
N ALA A 422 -5.83 -3.96 15.92
CA ALA A 422 -4.84 -4.24 16.94
C ALA A 422 -3.42 -4.24 16.39
N VAL A 423 -2.46 -4.00 17.28
CA VAL A 423 -1.04 -4.22 17.00
C VAL A 423 -0.39 -4.89 18.20
N ALA A 424 0.55 -5.80 17.95
CA ALA A 424 1.34 -6.43 19.00
C ALA A 424 2.82 -6.44 18.68
N ILE A 425 3.62 -6.36 19.73
CA ILE A 425 5.08 -6.46 19.70
C ILE A 425 5.45 -7.72 20.47
N GLU A 426 6.13 -8.65 19.80
CA GLU A 426 6.68 -9.86 20.39
C GLU A 426 8.19 -9.72 20.52
N THR A 427 8.68 -10.07 21.70
CA THR A 427 10.12 -10.15 21.99
C THR A 427 10.43 -11.42 22.77
N PRO A 428 11.51 -12.14 22.45
CA PRO A 428 11.89 -13.37 23.13
C PRO A 428 12.44 -13.12 24.53
N VAL A 429 11.93 -13.88 25.50
CA VAL A 429 12.51 -13.95 26.85
C VAL A 429 13.79 -14.79 26.79
N LYS A 430 14.82 -14.40 27.57
CA LYS A 430 16.12 -15.11 27.63
C LYS A 430 16.77 -15.38 26.26
N TRP A 431 16.58 -14.48 25.29
CA TRP A 431 17.04 -14.72 23.92
C TRP A 431 18.57 -14.87 23.78
N GLN A 432 19.33 -14.35 24.75
CA GLN A 432 20.79 -14.52 24.81
C GLN A 432 21.22 -15.93 25.26
N ASP A 433 20.33 -16.65 25.94
CA ASP A 433 20.58 -18.01 26.44
C ASP A 433 20.15 -19.08 25.42
N LEU A 434 19.63 -18.67 24.25
CA LEU A 434 19.26 -19.60 23.18
C LEU A 434 20.51 -20.33 22.69
N PRO A 435 20.57 -21.66 22.80
CA PRO A 435 21.73 -22.41 22.33
C PRO A 435 21.75 -22.36 20.80
N ALA A 436 22.91 -22.03 20.22
CA ALA A 436 23.08 -22.13 18.78
C ALA A 436 22.80 -23.57 18.32
N PRO A 437 22.03 -23.80 17.22
CA PRO A 437 21.59 -22.85 16.20
C PRO A 437 20.14 -22.33 16.38
N ILE A 438 19.54 -22.47 17.57
CA ILE A 438 18.15 -22.10 17.82
C ILE A 438 17.99 -20.58 17.68
N LYS A 439 17.09 -20.16 16.78
CA LYS A 439 16.73 -18.76 16.62
C LYS A 439 15.61 -18.38 17.59
N PRO A 440 15.49 -17.08 17.92
CA PRO A 440 14.27 -16.50 18.48
C PRO A 440 13.03 -16.99 17.73
N ARG A 441 11.89 -17.01 18.40
CA ARG A 441 10.63 -17.59 17.89
C ARG A 441 9.77 -16.46 17.30
N TYR A 442 9.03 -16.72 16.22
CA TYR A 442 8.38 -15.67 15.41
C TYR A 442 6.85 -15.71 15.38
N LEU A 443 6.24 -16.71 16.01
CA LEU A 443 4.79 -16.87 16.05
C LEU A 443 4.39 -17.39 17.42
N PHE A 444 4.43 -16.49 18.40
CA PHE A 444 3.96 -16.72 19.77
C PHE A 444 4.79 -17.73 20.58
N GLY A 445 6.07 -17.91 20.26
CA GLY A 445 6.94 -18.85 20.99
C GLY A 445 6.89 -20.30 20.47
N SER A 446 7.27 -21.27 21.30
CA SER A 446 7.18 -22.72 20.95
C SER A 446 7.09 -23.69 22.14
N ASN A 447 7.53 -23.29 23.32
CA ASN A 447 7.45 -24.04 24.57
C ASN A 447 7.75 -23.13 25.77
N GLU A 448 7.54 -23.67 26.98
CA GLU A 448 7.78 -23.01 28.26
C GLU A 448 9.24 -22.63 28.52
N GLN A 449 10.20 -23.34 27.91
CA GLN A 449 11.62 -23.12 28.18
C GLN A 449 12.14 -21.81 27.56
N TYR A 450 11.57 -21.41 26.43
CA TYR A 450 11.92 -20.19 25.72
C TYR A 450 10.64 -19.44 25.33
N PRO A 451 9.95 -18.82 26.31
CA PRO A 451 8.73 -18.09 26.05
C PRO A 451 9.03 -16.78 25.33
N VAL A 452 7.96 -16.13 24.86
CA VAL A 452 8.02 -14.78 24.32
C VAL A 452 7.12 -13.85 25.14
N ASP A 453 7.54 -12.61 25.25
CA ASP A 453 6.81 -11.49 25.84
C ASP A 453 6.08 -10.74 24.72
N ILE A 454 4.76 -10.67 24.81
CA ILE A 454 3.87 -10.09 23.81
C ILE A 454 3.12 -8.93 24.45
N VAL A 455 3.36 -7.72 23.96
CA VAL A 455 2.58 -6.53 24.33
C VAL A 455 1.59 -6.25 23.21
N LYS A 456 0.29 -6.34 23.50
CA LYS A 456 -0.78 -6.16 22.51
C LYS A 456 -1.66 -4.98 22.88
N TRP A 457 -1.84 -4.08 21.92
CA TRP A 457 -2.79 -2.99 21.98
C TRP A 457 -3.99 -3.28 21.07
N GLU A 458 -5.20 -2.90 21.49
CA GLU A 458 -6.43 -2.98 20.70
C GLU A 458 -7.16 -1.63 20.64
N ALA A 459 -7.94 -1.43 19.57
CA ALA A 459 -8.64 -0.19 19.26
C ALA A 459 -9.72 0.23 20.28
N ASP A 460 -10.13 -0.67 21.17
CA ASP A 460 -10.96 -0.35 22.33
C ASP A 460 -10.21 0.35 23.47
N GLY A 461 -8.89 0.52 23.31
CA GLY A 461 -7.99 1.18 24.26
C GLY A 461 -7.29 0.20 25.20
N SER A 462 -7.58 -1.09 25.12
CA SER A 462 -6.88 -2.08 25.95
C SER A 462 -5.42 -2.23 25.55
N LEU A 463 -4.57 -2.40 26.56
CA LEU A 463 -3.15 -2.71 26.43
C LEU A 463 -2.84 -3.83 27.40
N ARG A 464 -2.41 -4.97 26.88
CA ARG A 464 -2.19 -6.19 27.66
C ARG A 464 -0.82 -6.78 27.43
N ALA A 465 -0.36 -7.51 28.43
CA ALA A 465 0.90 -8.24 28.42
C ALA A 465 0.60 -9.74 28.47
N PHE A 466 1.25 -10.47 27.58
CA PHE A 466 1.03 -11.89 27.40
C PHE A 466 2.35 -12.64 27.34
N LYS A 467 2.35 -13.86 27.88
CA LYS A 467 3.38 -14.86 27.67
C LYS A 467 2.91 -15.81 26.57
N GLY A 468 3.72 -15.94 25.52
CA GLY A 468 3.50 -16.88 24.43
C GLY A 468 4.44 -18.07 24.53
N THR A 469 3.89 -19.29 24.41
CA THR A 469 4.65 -20.55 24.48
C THR A 469 4.38 -21.49 23.31
N GLY A 470 3.78 -21.01 22.22
CA GLY A 470 3.50 -21.77 21.01
C GLY A 470 2.37 -21.19 20.18
N TRP A 471 2.41 -21.42 18.87
CA TRP A 471 1.35 -21.00 17.94
C TRP A 471 0.03 -21.76 18.13
N ASP A 472 0.07 -22.90 18.80
CA ASP A 472 -1.03 -23.82 19.10
C ASP A 472 -1.57 -23.68 20.53
N LYS A 473 -1.01 -22.74 21.29
CA LYS A 473 -1.42 -22.42 22.65
C LYS A 473 -2.00 -21.01 22.73
N ASP A 474 -3.00 -20.85 23.58
CA ASP A 474 -3.48 -19.52 23.94
C ASP A 474 -2.44 -18.82 24.81
N PHE A 475 -2.55 -17.50 24.87
CA PHE A 475 -1.65 -16.70 25.68
C PHE A 475 -1.90 -16.91 27.17
N GLU A 476 -0.84 -16.73 27.96
CA GLU A 476 -0.92 -16.61 29.41
C GLU A 476 -0.88 -15.11 29.76
N GLU A 477 -1.86 -14.62 30.52
CA GLU A 477 -1.93 -13.21 30.91
C GLU A 477 -0.82 -12.87 31.92
N ARG A 478 -0.28 -11.66 31.84
CA ARG A 478 0.82 -11.18 32.70
C ARG A 478 0.41 -9.94 33.48
N ASP A 479 -0.63 -10.06 34.31
CA ASP A 479 -1.26 -8.95 35.04
C ASP A 479 -0.26 -8.03 35.77
N SER A 480 0.76 -8.61 36.42
CA SER A 480 1.79 -7.84 37.15
C SER A 480 2.67 -6.97 36.24
N TYR A 481 2.81 -7.35 34.96
CA TYR A 481 3.56 -6.58 33.99
C TYR A 481 2.72 -5.47 33.35
N GLU A 482 1.40 -5.68 33.23
CA GLU A 482 0.48 -4.72 32.63
C GLU A 482 0.47 -3.37 33.35
N GLU A 483 0.62 -3.36 34.68
CA GLU A 483 0.72 -2.14 35.48
C GLU A 483 1.91 -1.24 35.07
N ASN A 484 2.91 -1.81 34.41
CA ASN A 484 4.10 -1.11 33.95
C ASN A 484 4.02 -0.66 32.48
N LEU A 485 2.97 -1.06 31.77
CA LEU A 485 2.71 -0.65 30.39
C LEU A 485 1.89 0.63 30.33
N LYS A 486 2.14 1.47 29.32
CA LYS A 486 1.31 2.67 29.09
C LYS A 486 1.05 2.88 27.60
N VAL A 487 -0.21 3.17 27.26
CA VAL A 487 -0.55 3.80 25.99
C VAL A 487 -0.33 5.30 26.16
N LEU A 488 0.72 5.84 25.53
CA LEU A 488 0.97 7.28 25.57
C LEU A 488 0.12 8.04 24.54
N LYS A 489 -0.21 7.36 23.44
CA LYS A 489 -1.03 7.90 22.35
C LYS A 489 -1.74 6.76 21.64
N SER A 490 -3.00 6.97 21.29
CA SER A 490 -3.76 6.14 20.35
C SER A 490 -4.72 7.05 19.59
N GLU A 491 -4.52 7.18 18.28
CA GLU A 491 -5.32 8.03 17.42
C GLU A 491 -5.49 7.37 16.06
N TRP A 492 -6.74 7.29 15.58
CA TRP A 492 -7.01 7.03 14.17
C TRP A 492 -7.42 8.33 13.50
N LYS A 493 -6.75 8.67 12.40
CA LYS A 493 -7.01 9.90 11.65
C LYS A 493 -6.79 9.67 10.17
N ASN A 494 -7.81 9.95 9.36
CA ASN A 494 -7.77 9.93 7.89
C ASN A 494 -7.12 8.66 7.31
N GLY A 495 -7.55 7.48 7.78
CA GLY A 495 -7.09 6.21 7.25
C GLY A 495 -5.73 5.72 7.78
N ARG A 496 -5.24 6.27 8.91
CA ARG A 496 -4.01 5.84 9.57
C ARG A 496 -4.18 5.80 11.09
N TRP A 497 -3.66 4.74 11.69
CA TRP A 497 -3.48 4.61 13.13
C TRP A 497 -2.11 5.15 13.56
N TYR A 498 -2.08 5.77 14.74
CA TYR A 498 -0.89 6.22 15.45
C TYR A 498 -0.97 5.71 16.89
N VAL A 499 -0.09 4.78 17.25
CA VAL A 499 -0.08 4.17 18.58
C VAL A 499 1.31 4.28 19.19
N MET A 500 1.39 4.84 20.40
CA MET A 500 2.60 4.86 21.22
C MET A 500 2.46 3.93 22.40
N ILE A 501 3.23 2.85 22.39
CA ILE A 501 3.27 1.85 23.47
C ILE A 501 4.57 2.04 24.25
N GLN A 502 4.44 2.39 25.52
CA GLN A 502 5.54 2.42 26.47
C GLN A 502 5.58 1.12 27.25
N ARG A 503 6.77 0.53 27.35
CA ARG A 503 7.08 -0.58 28.25
C ARG A 503 8.39 -0.34 29.00
N PRO A 504 8.64 -1.04 30.11
CA PRO A 504 9.95 -1.04 30.74
C PRO A 504 11.05 -1.55 29.79
N VAL A 505 12.24 -0.93 29.89
CA VAL A 505 13.49 -1.47 29.31
C VAL A 505 13.88 -2.76 30.05
N GLY A 506 13.60 -2.78 31.35
CA GLY A 506 13.93 -3.88 32.23
C GLY A 506 15.36 -3.87 32.74
N ASN A 507 15.56 -4.41 33.94
CA ASN A 507 16.87 -4.66 34.50
C ASN A 507 16.83 -5.92 35.38
N LYS A 508 17.97 -6.58 35.58
CA LYS A 508 18.07 -7.82 36.37
C LYS A 508 17.79 -7.65 37.88
N LYS A 509 17.55 -6.42 38.37
CA LYS A 509 17.29 -6.13 39.79
C LYS A 509 15.79 -6.03 40.10
N ASP A 510 15.02 -5.47 39.18
CA ASP A 510 13.61 -5.12 39.37
C ASP A 510 12.66 -5.95 38.51
N GLN A 511 13.18 -6.84 37.65
CA GLN A 511 12.41 -7.70 36.75
C GLN A 511 12.87 -9.15 36.79
N ASP A 512 11.92 -10.05 36.50
CA ASP A 512 12.19 -11.47 36.45
C ASP A 512 12.82 -11.82 35.10
N TYR A 513 14.11 -12.13 35.08
CA TYR A 513 14.82 -12.53 33.87
C TYR A 513 14.23 -13.78 33.20
N ASP A 514 13.48 -14.58 33.95
CA ASP A 514 12.84 -15.80 33.48
C ASP A 514 11.50 -15.54 32.78
N GLU A 515 10.93 -14.36 32.98
CA GLU A 515 9.62 -13.98 32.45
C GLU A 515 9.64 -12.72 31.57
N ASP A 516 10.61 -11.81 31.77
CA ASP A 516 10.69 -10.51 31.11
C ASP A 516 11.79 -10.44 30.04
N THR A 517 11.46 -9.81 28.91
CA THR A 517 12.49 -9.38 27.94
C THR A 517 13.25 -8.17 28.49
N LEU A 518 14.57 -8.33 28.64
CA LEU A 518 15.48 -7.22 28.97
C LEU A 518 16.06 -6.56 27.72
N PHE A 519 15.91 -5.25 27.62
CA PHE A 519 16.43 -4.42 26.54
C PHE A 519 17.83 -3.89 26.87
N GLU A 520 18.82 -4.72 26.62
CA GLU A 520 20.21 -4.38 26.89
C GLU A 520 20.82 -3.44 25.84
N MET A 521 21.59 -2.46 26.32
CA MET A 521 22.27 -1.46 25.51
C MET A 521 23.29 -2.09 24.55
N GLY A 522 23.31 -1.63 23.30
CA GLY A 522 24.23 -2.13 22.27
C GLY A 522 23.96 -3.57 21.81
N LYS A 523 22.82 -4.16 22.20
CA LYS A 523 22.38 -5.48 21.74
C LYS A 523 21.30 -5.36 20.66
N TYR A 524 21.22 -6.38 19.82
CA TYR A 524 20.19 -6.54 18.80
C TYR A 524 19.09 -7.44 19.39
N ILE A 525 18.08 -6.85 20.01
CA ILE A 525 16.96 -7.59 20.59
C ILE A 525 16.04 -8.04 19.44
N PRO A 526 15.80 -9.34 19.25
CA PRO A 526 14.88 -9.82 18.24
C PRO A 526 13.46 -9.33 18.53
N THR A 527 12.79 -8.83 17.51
CA THR A 527 11.46 -8.23 17.62
C THR A 527 10.59 -8.65 16.45
N VAL A 528 9.36 -9.04 16.72
CA VAL A 528 8.34 -9.36 15.71
C VAL A 528 7.12 -8.50 15.95
N PHE A 529 6.48 -8.07 14.87
CA PHE A 529 5.27 -7.26 14.90
C PHE A 529 4.10 -8.05 14.32
N PHE A 530 2.93 -7.84 14.91
CA PHE A 530 1.66 -8.36 14.43
C PHE A 530 0.65 -7.24 14.33
N ALA A 531 -0.27 -7.32 13.37
CA ALA A 531 -1.34 -6.35 13.22
C ALA A 531 -2.63 -7.02 12.74
N TRP A 532 -3.78 -6.48 13.16
CA TRP A 532 -5.11 -6.97 12.80
C TRP A 532 -5.92 -5.83 12.21
N ASP A 533 -6.47 -6.04 11.01
CA ASP A 533 -7.52 -5.19 10.42
C ASP A 533 -8.89 -5.77 10.86
N GLY A 534 -9.50 -5.14 11.86
CA GLY A 534 -10.72 -5.60 12.47
C GLY A 534 -11.89 -5.66 11.49
N HIS A 535 -11.94 -4.75 10.52
CA HIS A 535 -12.96 -4.72 9.46
C HIS A 535 -12.77 -5.84 8.42
N ASN A 536 -11.53 -6.31 8.24
CA ASN A 536 -11.23 -7.53 7.48
C ASN A 536 -11.64 -8.81 8.23
N GLY A 537 -12.15 -8.69 9.45
CA GLY A 537 -12.45 -9.81 10.34
C GLY A 537 -11.18 -10.53 10.79
N ASP A 538 -10.05 -9.81 10.90
CA ASP A 538 -8.83 -10.34 11.48
C ASP A 538 -9.01 -10.46 12.99
N ALA A 539 -8.74 -11.65 13.53
CA ALA A 539 -8.78 -11.93 14.96
C ALA A 539 -7.94 -13.19 15.27
N GLY A 540 -7.42 -13.27 16.49
CA GLY A 540 -6.55 -14.39 16.91
C GLY A 540 -5.40 -14.59 15.94
N ARG A 541 -5.26 -15.78 15.35
CA ARG A 541 -4.19 -16.09 14.38
C ARG A 541 -4.41 -15.56 12.95
N LYS A 542 -5.62 -15.09 12.62
CA LYS A 542 -5.86 -14.43 11.34
C LYS A 542 -5.41 -12.98 11.47
N MET A 543 -4.19 -12.71 11.01
CA MET A 543 -3.49 -11.43 11.21
C MET A 543 -2.41 -11.19 10.15
N ALA A 544 -1.89 -9.98 10.13
CA ALA A 544 -0.63 -9.64 9.48
C ALA A 544 0.54 -9.93 10.43
N VAL A 545 1.64 -10.45 9.92
CA VAL A 545 2.85 -10.82 10.67
C VAL A 545 4.11 -10.34 9.94
N SER A 546 5.07 -9.82 10.69
CA SER A 546 6.39 -9.43 10.17
C SER A 546 7.38 -10.59 10.14
N ALA A 547 8.48 -10.44 9.39
CA ALA A 547 9.68 -11.23 9.62
C ALA A 547 10.36 -10.84 10.96
N PHE A 548 11.51 -11.44 11.27
CA PHE A 548 12.35 -10.98 12.38
C PHE A 548 13.00 -9.63 12.08
N TYR A 549 12.78 -8.69 12.99
CA TYR A 549 13.54 -7.45 13.09
C TYR A 549 14.38 -7.47 14.36
N TYR A 550 15.24 -6.48 14.52
CA TYR A 550 16.06 -6.30 15.70
C TYR A 550 15.89 -4.88 16.24
N THR A 551 15.26 -4.74 17.40
CA THR A 551 15.35 -3.48 18.15
C THR A 551 16.78 -3.32 18.67
N PHE A 552 17.43 -2.23 18.28
CA PHE A 552 18.80 -1.93 18.67
C PHE A 552 18.83 -0.70 19.57
N MET A 553 19.20 -0.90 20.83
CA MET A 553 19.33 0.17 21.83
C MET A 553 20.61 0.95 21.55
N GLN A 554 20.49 2.12 20.90
CA GLN A 554 21.66 2.90 20.51
C GLN A 554 22.36 3.46 21.76
N PRO A 555 23.64 3.16 22.02
CA PRO A 555 24.33 3.72 23.17
C PRO A 555 24.37 5.25 23.08
N PRO A 556 24.22 5.97 24.22
CA PRO A 556 24.37 7.42 24.22
C PRO A 556 25.76 7.82 23.75
N THR A 557 25.83 8.86 22.90
CA THR A 557 27.12 9.40 22.44
C THR A 557 27.91 9.90 23.66
N PRO A 558 29.12 9.39 23.93
CA PRO A 558 29.92 9.83 25.07
C PRO A 558 30.20 11.34 24.99
N ARG A 559 30.14 12.05 26.13
CA ARG A 559 30.34 13.51 26.17
C ARG A 559 31.70 13.92 25.60
N GLU A 560 32.69 13.05 25.72
CA GLU A 560 34.05 13.20 25.20
C GLU A 560 34.06 13.44 23.69
N VAL A 561 33.13 12.84 22.94
CA VAL A 561 33.03 13.01 21.48
C VAL A 561 32.70 14.47 21.12
N TYR A 562 31.89 15.15 21.94
CA TYR A 562 31.58 16.57 21.74
C TYR A 562 32.69 17.49 22.26
N ILE A 563 33.44 17.08 23.30
CA ILE A 563 34.46 17.90 23.96
C ILE A 563 35.80 17.85 23.20
N TYR A 564 36.22 16.68 22.72
CA TYR A 564 37.53 16.49 22.10
C TYR A 564 37.79 17.38 20.89
N PRO A 565 36.85 17.63 19.96
CA PRO A 565 37.07 18.58 18.87
C PRO A 565 37.45 19.98 19.36
N PHE A 566 36.78 20.49 20.40
CA PHE A 566 37.10 21.81 20.98
C PHE A 566 38.42 21.81 21.74
N VAL A 567 38.74 20.73 22.47
CA VAL A 567 40.03 20.58 23.16
C VAL A 567 41.18 20.52 22.16
N ILE A 568 41.03 19.75 21.07
CA ILE A 568 42.01 19.66 20.00
C ILE A 568 42.16 21.01 19.30
N ALA A 569 41.06 21.67 18.94
CA ALA A 569 41.10 23.00 18.32
C ALA A 569 41.79 24.04 19.23
N GLY A 570 41.44 24.07 20.52
CA GLY A 570 42.09 24.93 21.51
C GLY A 570 43.59 24.61 21.66
N GLY A 571 43.95 23.32 21.66
CA GLY A 571 45.34 22.87 21.68
C GLY A 571 46.13 23.31 20.45
N ILE A 572 45.53 23.24 19.26
CA ILE A 572 46.12 23.72 18.00
C ILE A 572 46.35 25.23 18.08
N VAL A 573 45.36 26.01 18.52
CA VAL A 573 45.48 27.47 18.67
C VAL A 573 46.58 27.85 19.65
N LEU A 574 46.66 27.17 20.80
CA LEU A 574 47.72 27.40 21.79
C LEU A 574 49.11 27.04 21.26
N LEU A 575 49.23 25.95 20.49
CA LEU A 575 50.47 25.52 19.87
C LEU A 575 50.92 26.52 18.78
N GLU A 576 50.00 26.99 17.94
CA GLU A 576 50.26 28.04 16.95
C GLU A 576 50.70 29.34 17.61
N ALA A 577 49.99 29.78 18.65
CA ALA A 577 50.36 30.96 19.44
C ALA A 577 51.77 30.80 20.01
N TRP A 578 52.09 29.67 20.64
CA TRP A 578 53.42 29.40 21.18
C TRP A 578 54.52 29.40 20.09
N VAL A 579 54.28 28.79 18.93
CA VAL A 579 55.21 28.81 17.79
C VAL A 579 55.43 30.24 17.29
N LEU A 580 54.37 31.04 17.17
CA LEU A 580 54.44 32.43 16.74
C LEU A 580 55.20 33.30 17.75
N THR A 581 54.91 33.18 19.05
CA THR A 581 55.63 33.90 20.11
C THR A 581 57.11 33.50 20.14
N ARG A 582 57.42 32.20 20.00
CA ARG A 582 58.81 31.71 19.95
C ARG A 582 59.55 32.23 18.71
N ARG A 583 58.90 32.27 17.54
CA ARG A 583 59.47 32.87 16.31
C ARG A 583 59.68 34.38 16.47
N ALA A 584 58.75 35.10 17.09
CA ALA A 584 58.87 36.53 17.36
C ALA A 584 60.03 36.83 18.34
N ASN A 585 60.17 36.06 19.41
CA ASN A 585 61.27 36.20 20.37
C ASN A 585 62.63 35.84 19.75
N LYS A 586 62.69 34.82 18.88
CA LYS A 586 63.91 34.47 18.13
C LYS A 586 64.31 35.53 17.09
N ARG A 587 63.34 36.28 16.54
CA ARG A 587 63.61 37.45 15.68
C ARG A 587 64.16 38.63 16.50
N LYS A 588 63.62 38.91 17.69
CA LYS A 588 64.13 39.96 18.60
C LYS A 588 65.55 39.71 19.11
N GLY A 589 65.93 38.44 19.32
CA GLY A 589 67.29 38.08 19.74
C GLY A 589 68.36 38.08 18.62
N LYS A 590 67.99 38.36 17.36
CA LYS A 590 68.93 38.50 16.23
C LYS A 590 69.17 39.97 15.82
N THR A 591 68.54 40.92 16.53
CA THR A 591 68.63 42.37 16.27
C THR A 591 69.34 43.15 17.38
N LEU A 592 70.10 42.45 18.24
CA LEU A 592 71.00 43.05 19.25
C LEU A 592 72.45 42.79 18.89
#